data_AF-A0A411YCA4-F1
#
_entry.id   AF-A0A411YCA4-F1
#
_cell.length_a   1.000
_cell.length_b   1.000
_cell.length_c   1.000
_cell.angle_alpha   90.00
_cell.angle_beta   90.00
_cell.angle_gamma   90.00
#
_symmetry.space_group_name_H-M   'P 1'
#
loop_
_entity.id
_entity.type
_entity.pdbx_description
1 polymer ?
#
loop_
_entity_poly.entity_id
_entity_poly.type
_entity_poly.pdbx_seq_one_letter_code
_entity_poly.pdbx_strand_id
1 'polypeptide(L)'
;MCKRRLVESTGATHVASGDGFAAQVRDVVPEGVDLVVDLVGGQTLREAARLATDLAPVMSAADPAVTELGGATRQRDPEAMEKMTSVIQYGLVDPHVTGSYPLEQAREALAEVESGHAIGKILIRPA
;
A
#
# COMPACT_ATOMS: atom_id res chain seq x y z
N MET A 1 8.93 -10.21 8.90
CA MET A 1 10.23 -9.62 9.31
C MET A 1 10.88 -8.77 8.21
N CYS A 2 10.97 -9.21 6.95
CA CYS A 2 11.78 -8.53 5.92
C CYS A 2 11.38 -7.05 5.64
N LYS A 3 10.08 -6.74 5.62
CA LYS A 3 9.59 -5.38 5.28
C LYS A 3 9.50 -4.42 6.47
N ARG A 4 9.63 -4.91 7.71
CA ARG A 4 9.47 -4.08 8.93
C ARG A 4 10.44 -2.90 8.95
N ARG A 5 11.73 -3.16 8.73
CA ARG A 5 12.77 -2.11 8.72
C ARG A 5 12.50 -1.04 7.66
N LEU A 6 12.03 -1.46 6.48
CA LEU A 6 11.70 -0.51 5.42
C LEU A 6 10.53 0.38 5.84
N VAL A 7 9.45 -0.20 6.38
CA VAL A 7 8.30 0.58 6.89
C VAL A 7 8.73 1.54 7.99
N GLU A 8 9.51 1.09 8.97
CA GLU A 8 9.99 1.96 10.05
C GLU A 8 10.93 3.07 9.55
N SER A 9 11.69 2.82 8.47
CA SER A 9 12.57 3.84 7.88
C SER A 9 11.82 5.02 7.24
N THR A 10 10.52 4.88 6.95
CA THR A 10 9.68 6.00 6.48
C THR A 10 9.10 6.83 7.63
N GLY A 11 9.38 6.46 8.88
CA GLY A 11 8.78 7.07 10.08
C GLY A 11 7.43 6.46 10.48
N ALA A 12 6.96 5.43 9.78
CA ALA A 12 5.71 4.75 10.10
C ALA A 12 5.88 3.76 11.27
N THR A 13 4.83 3.64 12.10
CA THR A 13 4.72 2.57 13.11
C THR A 13 4.27 1.28 12.44
N HIS A 14 5.12 0.25 12.45
CA HIS A 14 4.78 -1.05 11.87
C HIS A 14 3.94 -1.90 12.85
N VAL A 15 2.76 -2.33 12.40
CA VAL A 15 1.95 -3.37 13.06
C VAL A 15 1.95 -4.62 12.17
N ALA A 16 2.16 -5.80 12.76
CA ALA A 16 2.16 -7.04 12.00
C ALA A 16 0.73 -7.39 11.54
N SER A 17 0.61 -7.85 10.30
CA SER A 17 -0.65 -8.42 9.81
C SER A 17 -0.90 -9.81 10.41
N GLY A 18 -2.16 -10.26 10.34
CA GLY A 18 -2.61 -11.54 10.88
C GLY A 18 -3.29 -11.39 12.24
N ASP A 19 -3.34 -12.47 12.99
CA ASP A 19 -4.12 -12.54 14.23
C ASP A 19 -3.71 -11.45 15.23
N GLY A 20 -4.72 -10.73 15.74
CA GLY A 20 -4.52 -9.64 16.70
C GLY A 20 -4.10 -8.31 16.08
N PHE A 21 -3.97 -8.21 14.75
CA PHE A 21 -3.65 -6.96 14.03
C PHE A 21 -4.50 -5.78 14.52
N ALA A 22 -5.83 -5.94 14.52
CA ALA A 22 -6.74 -4.85 14.90
C ALA A 22 -6.57 -4.38 16.36
N ALA A 23 -6.29 -5.30 17.29
CA ALA A 23 -6.03 -4.95 18.68
C ALA A 23 -4.70 -4.17 18.80
N GLN A 24 -3.65 -4.64 18.13
CA GLN A 24 -2.35 -3.97 18.12
C GLN A 24 -2.42 -2.57 17.50
N VAL A 25 -3.25 -2.35 16.47
CA VAL A 25 -3.46 -0.99 15.94
C VAL A 25 -4.12 -0.10 17.00
N ARG A 26 -5.10 -0.59 17.77
CA ARG A 26 -5.74 0.18 18.84
C ARG A 26 -4.79 0.49 19.99
N ASP A 27 -3.80 -0.36 20.26
CA ASP A 27 -2.76 -0.04 21.24
C ASP A 27 -1.90 1.16 20.81
N VAL A 28 -1.75 1.38 19.49
CA VAL A 28 -1.01 2.51 18.92
C VAL A 28 -1.91 3.74 18.76
N VAL A 29 -3.15 3.55 18.30
CA VAL A 29 -4.13 4.62 18.03
C VAL A 29 -5.49 4.24 18.64
N PRO A 30 -5.70 4.51 19.94
CA PRO A 30 -6.90 4.05 20.67
C PRO A 30 -8.22 4.57 20.11
N GLU A 31 -8.20 5.78 19.54
CA GLU A 31 -9.38 6.46 18.99
C GLU A 31 -9.79 5.95 17.60
N GLY A 32 -9.00 5.05 16.99
CA GLY A 32 -9.17 4.61 15.61
C GLY A 32 -8.37 5.47 14.62
N VAL A 33 -8.55 5.20 13.33
CA VAL A 33 -7.78 5.83 12.25
C VAL A 33 -8.66 6.74 11.40
N ASP A 34 -8.08 7.84 10.92
CA ASP A 34 -8.78 8.82 10.07
C ASP A 34 -8.88 8.39 8.60
N LEU A 35 -8.11 7.37 8.18
CA LEU A 35 -8.09 6.86 6.82
C LEU A 35 -7.58 5.41 6.81
N VAL A 36 -8.24 4.56 6.04
CA VAL A 36 -7.75 3.21 5.70
C VAL A 36 -7.43 3.15 4.21
N VAL A 37 -6.20 2.78 3.86
CA VAL A 37 -5.77 2.49 2.48
C VAL A 37 -5.36 1.03 2.40
N ASP A 38 -6.16 0.22 1.71
CA ASP A 38 -5.99 -1.21 1.55
C ASP A 38 -5.38 -1.59 0.19
N LEU A 39 -4.37 -2.45 0.25
CA LEU A 39 -3.65 -3.02 -0.90
C LEU A 39 -3.64 -4.56 -0.87
N VAL A 40 -4.43 -5.18 0.00
CA VAL A 40 -4.43 -6.65 0.21
C VAL A 40 -5.82 -7.24 0.01
N GLY A 41 -6.85 -6.61 0.56
CA GLY A 41 -8.23 -7.09 0.49
C GLY A 41 -8.60 -8.14 1.54
N GLY A 42 -9.73 -8.81 1.31
CA GLY A 42 -10.16 -9.97 2.07
C GLY A 42 -10.44 -9.67 3.55
N GLN A 43 -10.03 -10.59 4.43
CA GLN A 43 -10.31 -10.47 5.86
C GLN A 43 -9.57 -9.28 6.50
N THR A 44 -8.34 -9.01 6.07
CA THR A 44 -7.55 -7.87 6.56
C THR A 44 -8.27 -6.55 6.31
N LEU A 45 -8.86 -6.36 5.12
CA LEU A 45 -9.67 -5.18 4.81
C LEU A 45 -10.87 -5.06 5.76
N ARG A 46 -11.63 -6.16 5.97
CA ARG A 46 -12.81 -6.15 6.85
C ARG A 46 -12.46 -5.81 8.30
N GLU A 47 -11.29 -6.21 8.77
CA GLU A 47 -10.80 -5.88 10.11
C GLU A 47 -10.31 -4.43 10.19
N ALA A 48 -9.53 -3.99 9.20
CA ALA A 48 -9.03 -2.62 9.13
C ALA A 48 -10.16 -1.59 9.02
N ALA A 49 -11.22 -1.88 8.26
CA ALA A 49 -12.38 -0.99 8.12
C ALA A 49 -13.08 -0.71 9.46
N ARG A 50 -13.02 -1.63 10.44
CA ARG A 50 -13.59 -1.44 11.79
C ARG A 50 -12.74 -0.56 12.71
N LEU A 51 -11.54 -0.20 12.25
CA LEU A 51 -10.65 0.73 12.95
C LEU A 51 -10.86 2.16 12.48
N ALA A 52 -11.52 2.35 11.33
CA ALA A 52 -11.87 3.66 10.81
C ALA A 52 -12.87 4.34 11.75
N THR A 53 -12.66 5.63 12.02
CA THR A 53 -13.67 6.46 12.69
C THR A 53 -14.90 6.63 11.79
N ASP A 54 -16.03 7.08 12.35
CA ASP A 54 -17.29 7.20 11.59
C ASP A 54 -17.17 8.10 10.33
N LEU A 55 -16.21 9.02 10.31
CA LEU A 55 -15.94 9.93 9.20
C LEU A 55 -14.76 9.51 8.32
N ALA A 56 -14.05 8.44 8.69
CA ALA A 56 -12.84 8.03 8.03
C ALA A 56 -13.14 7.26 6.72
N PRO A 57 -12.62 7.73 5.57
CA PRO A 57 -12.74 6.98 4.33
C PRO A 57 -11.97 5.66 4.40
N VAL A 58 -12.58 4.61 3.84
CA VAL A 58 -11.93 3.31 3.59
C VAL A 58 -11.76 3.16 2.09
N MET A 59 -10.52 3.07 1.62
CA MET A 59 -10.20 2.90 0.21
C MET A 59 -9.48 1.58 -0.02
N SER A 60 -9.85 0.84 -1.07
CA SER A 60 -9.10 -0.35 -1.50
C SER A 60 -8.68 -0.25 -2.96
N ALA A 61 -7.41 -0.59 -3.24
CA ALA A 61 -6.91 -0.82 -4.59
C ALA A 61 -6.86 -2.30 -4.96
N ALA A 62 -7.12 -3.21 -4.02
CA ALA A 62 -6.98 -4.65 -4.20
C ALA A 62 -8.32 -5.40 -4.22
N ASP A 63 -9.33 -4.91 -3.51
CA ASP A 63 -10.59 -5.62 -3.31
C ASP A 63 -11.81 -4.72 -3.53
N PRO A 64 -12.63 -4.98 -4.57
CA PRO A 64 -13.82 -4.19 -4.84
C PRO A 64 -14.92 -4.36 -3.78
N ALA A 65 -14.86 -5.38 -2.91
CA ALA A 65 -15.81 -5.58 -1.81
C ALA A 65 -15.72 -4.48 -0.74
N VAL A 66 -14.75 -3.57 -0.82
CA VAL A 66 -14.67 -2.36 0.01
C VAL A 66 -15.97 -1.52 -0.05
N THR A 67 -16.70 -1.56 -1.16
CA THR A 67 -17.97 -0.84 -1.32
C THR A 67 -19.08 -1.40 -0.43
N GLU A 68 -19.07 -2.71 -0.15
CA GLU A 68 -19.98 -3.35 0.80
C GLU A 68 -19.71 -2.93 2.25
N LEU A 69 -18.49 -2.43 2.52
CA LEU A 69 -18.08 -1.86 3.80
C LEU A 69 -18.30 -0.35 3.89
N GLY A 70 -18.97 0.26 2.89
CA GLY A 70 -19.20 1.70 2.81
C GLY A 70 -17.99 2.51 2.33
N GLY A 71 -16.92 1.84 1.90
CA GLY A 71 -15.72 2.48 1.34
C GLY A 71 -15.77 2.61 -0.18
N ALA A 72 -14.63 2.96 -0.78
CA ALA A 72 -14.50 3.21 -2.21
C ALA A 72 -13.31 2.47 -2.83
N THR A 73 -13.46 2.07 -4.09
CA THR A 73 -12.33 1.57 -4.87
C THR A 73 -11.44 2.72 -5.32
N ARG A 74 -10.13 2.47 -5.39
CA ARG A 74 -9.16 3.45 -5.91
C ARG A 74 -9.54 3.87 -7.34
N GLN A 75 -9.86 5.14 -7.51
CA GLN A 75 -10.08 5.73 -8.84
C GLN A 75 -8.75 6.05 -9.53
N ARG A 76 -8.73 5.96 -10.86
CA ARG A 76 -7.63 6.46 -11.67
C ARG A 76 -7.97 7.87 -12.11
N ASP A 77 -7.26 8.83 -11.53
CA ASP A 77 -7.43 10.25 -11.78
C ASP A 77 -6.13 10.83 -12.36
N PRO A 78 -6.15 11.37 -13.60
CA PRO A 78 -5.00 12.05 -14.18
C PRO A 78 -4.46 13.19 -13.32
N GLU A 79 -5.32 13.94 -12.63
CA GLU A 79 -4.90 15.04 -11.76
C GLU A 79 -4.14 14.51 -10.53
N ALA A 80 -4.59 13.38 -9.96
CA ALA A 80 -3.87 12.69 -8.90
C ALA A 80 -2.49 12.20 -9.36
N MET A 81 -2.35 11.76 -10.62
CA MET A 81 -1.05 11.39 -11.19
C MET A 81 -0.10 12.59 -11.28
N GLU A 82 -0.58 13.75 -11.73
CA GLU A 82 0.21 14.99 -11.80
C GLU A 82 0.65 15.46 -10.41
N LYS A 83 -0.25 15.39 -9.42
CA LYS A 83 0.10 15.66 -8.01
C LYS A 83 1.21 14.73 -7.54
N MET A 84 1.09 13.41 -7.75
CA MET A 84 2.14 12.47 -7.36
C MET A 84 3.49 12.77 -8.02
N THR A 85 3.52 13.06 -9.33
CA THR A 85 4.79 13.37 -10.02
C THR A 85 5.41 14.66 -9.51
N SER A 86 4.62 15.68 -9.16
CA SER A 86 5.14 16.90 -8.54
C SER A 86 5.85 16.62 -7.21
N VAL A 87 5.27 15.78 -6.34
CA VAL A 87 5.88 15.44 -5.04
C VAL A 87 7.17 14.64 -5.21
N ILE A 88 7.23 13.76 -6.23
CA ILE A 88 8.45 13.04 -6.61
C ILE A 88 9.54 14.00 -7.08
N GLN A 89 9.19 15.03 -7.87
CA GLN A 89 10.17 16.03 -8.35
C GLN A 89 10.81 16.82 -7.21
N TYR A 90 10.09 17.05 -6.11
CA TYR A 90 10.64 17.67 -4.90
C TYR A 90 11.42 16.70 -4.00
N GLY A 91 11.60 15.43 -4.40
CA GLY A 91 12.35 14.43 -3.65
C GLY A 91 11.65 13.96 -2.37
N LEU A 92 10.35 14.25 -2.22
CA LEU A 92 9.59 13.89 -1.02
C LEU A 92 9.04 12.45 -1.07
N VAL A 93 9.06 11.82 -2.24
CA VAL A 93 8.63 10.43 -2.45
C VAL A 93 9.72 9.69 -3.22
N ASP A 94 10.21 8.60 -2.65
CA ASP A 94 11.08 7.62 -3.32
C ASP A 94 10.24 6.41 -3.76
N PRO A 95 10.14 6.11 -5.07
CA PRO A 95 9.51 4.88 -5.57
C PRO A 95 10.18 3.59 -5.08
N HIS A 96 11.38 3.68 -4.47
CA HIS A 96 12.17 2.57 -3.97
C HIS A 96 12.39 1.49 -5.05
N VAL A 97 13.14 1.86 -6.09
CA VAL A 97 13.45 0.95 -7.20
C VAL A 97 14.47 -0.09 -6.73
N THR A 98 14.08 -1.36 -6.71
CA THR A 98 14.91 -2.47 -6.22
C THR A 98 15.49 -3.32 -7.35
N GLY A 99 15.01 -3.15 -8.59
CA GLY A 99 15.48 -3.87 -9.76
C GLY A 99 15.22 -3.07 -11.05
N SER A 100 16.05 -3.29 -12.07
CA SER A 100 15.91 -2.66 -13.38
C SER A 100 16.26 -3.64 -14.48
N TYR A 101 15.30 -3.88 -15.36
CA TYR A 101 15.41 -4.86 -16.45
C TYR A 101 15.16 -4.16 -17.79
N PRO A 102 15.88 -4.53 -18.87
CA PRO A 102 15.48 -4.16 -20.21
C PRO A 102 14.15 -4.84 -20.58
N LEU A 103 13.39 -4.28 -21.51
CA LEU A 103 12.07 -4.78 -21.92
C LEU A 103 12.09 -6.26 -22.34
N GLU A 104 13.18 -6.72 -22.94
CA GLU A 104 13.39 -8.10 -23.37
C GLU A 104 13.41 -9.09 -22.19
N GLN A 105 13.66 -8.60 -20.97
CA GLN A 105 13.67 -9.38 -19.72
C GLN A 105 12.43 -9.13 -18.86
N ALA A 106 11.33 -8.63 -19.44
CA ALA A 106 10.10 -8.36 -18.69
C ALA A 106 9.50 -9.60 -18.02
N ARG A 107 9.74 -10.80 -18.57
CA ARG A 107 9.26 -12.05 -17.96
C ARG A 107 9.99 -12.35 -16.65
N GLU A 108 11.31 -12.19 -16.63
CA GLU A 108 12.14 -12.37 -15.45
C GLU A 108 11.77 -11.34 -14.37
N ALA A 109 11.58 -10.09 -14.78
CA ALA A 109 11.10 -9.02 -13.90
C ALA A 109 9.73 -9.35 -13.29
N LEU A 110 8.78 -9.86 -14.09
CA LEU A 110 7.45 -10.23 -13.59
C LEU A 110 7.53 -11.40 -12.59
N ALA A 111 8.32 -12.43 -12.89
CA ALA A 111 8.52 -13.58 -12.00
C ALA A 111 9.09 -13.15 -10.63
N GLU A 112 9.97 -12.15 -10.59
CA GLU A 112 10.47 -11.59 -9.33
C GLU A 112 9.36 -10.94 -8.49
N VAL A 113 8.46 -10.17 -9.12
CA VAL A 113 7.30 -9.57 -8.43
C VAL A 113 6.34 -10.65 -7.92
N GLU A 114 6.04 -11.65 -8.76
CA GLU A 114 5.12 -12.75 -8.44
C GLU A 114 5.61 -13.61 -7.27
N SER A 115 6.90 -13.62 -6.97
CA SER A 115 7.43 -14.27 -5.77
C SER A 115 6.85 -13.73 -4.45
N GLY A 116 6.22 -12.55 -4.48
CA GLY A 116 5.62 -11.88 -3.31
C GLY A 116 6.65 -11.24 -2.36
N HIS A 117 7.94 -11.42 -2.63
CA HIS A 117 9.04 -10.96 -1.77
C HIS A 117 9.68 -9.65 -2.25
N ALA A 118 9.27 -9.10 -3.39
CA ALA A 118 9.72 -7.80 -3.84
C ALA A 118 9.44 -6.72 -2.77
N ILE A 119 10.48 -5.93 -2.44
CA ILE A 119 10.47 -4.92 -1.38
C ILE A 119 10.21 -3.50 -1.94
N GLY A 120 10.19 -3.34 -3.26
CA GLY A 120 9.95 -2.06 -3.92
C GLY A 120 9.40 -2.20 -5.34
N LYS A 121 9.81 -1.29 -6.21
CA LYS A 121 9.40 -1.27 -7.62
C LYS A 121 10.49 -1.89 -8.50
N ILE A 122 10.06 -2.62 -9.52
CA ILE A 122 10.92 -3.08 -10.61
C ILE A 122 10.70 -2.17 -11.81
N LEU A 123 11.80 -1.60 -12.31
CA LEU A 123 11.80 -0.75 -13.49
C LEU A 123 11.98 -1.59 -14.75
N ILE A 124 11.14 -1.35 -15.76
CA ILE A 124 11.36 -1.84 -17.12
C ILE A 124 11.88 -0.69 -17.97
N ARG A 125 13.05 -0.86 -18.58
CA ARG A 125 13.63 0.10 -19.50
C ARG A 125 13.11 -0.21 -20.91
N PRO A 126 12.43 0.76 -21.57
CA PRO A 126 12.04 0.60 -22.96
C PRO A 126 13.30 0.50 -23.85
N ALA A 127 13.14 -0.14 -25.01
CA ALA A 127 14.18 -0.25 -26.04
C ALA A 127 14.53 1.10 -26.67
#